data_AF-A0A9W6EUG8-F1
#
_entry.id   AF-A0A9W6EUG8-F1
#
_cell.length_a   1.000
_cell.length_b   1.000
_cell.length_c   1.000
_cell.angle_alpha   90.00
_cell.angle_beta   90.00
_cell.angle_gamma   90.00
#
_symmetry.space_group_name_H-M   'P 1'
#
loop_
_entity.id
_entity.type
_entity.pdbx_description
1 polymer ?
#
loop_
_entity_poly.entity_id
_entity_poly.type
_entity_poly.pdbx_seq_one_letter_code
_entity_poly.pdbx_strand_id
1 'polypeptide(L)'
;MKYIKFAMAIGIFFLWSCHSDKLQKEVASNSFTYKHIVVIGFDGLSPDGLKHAETPNFDRLITEGASTMQARAVLPTSSSTNWASMIMGAGPEQHGILSNSWERDNFVLPTVVQNEPYLFPTIFSHIRKANPNAEIGTIYHWDGFGRLFEKSAVSYDINGDSEDETEALASAYIKDKNPDFTFIHFDHVDHAGHEFGHGTKEYYESVAKADELLGKLISTIESSQLAKETLVIVSSDHGGIGKGHGGASLAEIEIPFILWGPHVKKGYHIKYPVYQYDNAATVAYGFGLKLPIACIGKPVLEAFEGNEISDDYAIIERQPAPIIKPEAVLSKVAGGLFVNEATVSIESIASEGIIRFTIDGSMPKSTSGIYTEPFKVSSNTVIKAGIFKNGVLISSISDAYFRIREEKKKKPVGYKLFYLKDLKELPSVLGLEPDAIGTCFEFTSDEVAEPIKSNTVVVFSSKLIIDNEDDYRFSTRSDDGSKLFIDGKEVVNNDGDHGIKEKSGKIHLKPGTYNINVHWFNGGGDGWLDVYYANSQFTRQILPTSMLAL
;
A
#
# COMPACT_ATOMS: atom_id res chain seq x y z
N MET A 1 -65.13 -54.14 -28.17
CA MET A 1 -64.52 -54.13 -26.83
C MET A 1 -63.02 -53.81 -27.01
N LYS A 2 -62.58 -52.65 -26.50
CA LYS A 2 -61.20 -52.21 -26.16
C LYS A 2 -60.11 -52.25 -27.26
N TYR A 3 -59.64 -51.07 -27.72
CA TYR A 3 -58.31 -50.42 -27.46
C TYR A 3 -57.12 -51.21 -28.04
N ILE A 4 -56.16 -50.66 -28.80
CA ILE A 4 -55.32 -49.46 -28.57
C ILE A 4 -54.82 -48.92 -29.94
N LYS A 5 -54.88 -47.60 -30.15
CA LYS A 5 -54.20 -46.88 -31.22
C LYS A 5 -52.78 -46.55 -30.77
N PHE A 6 -51.75 -46.90 -31.55
CA PHE A 6 -50.43 -46.28 -31.43
C PHE A 6 -50.40 -45.10 -32.39
N ALA A 7 -50.53 -43.88 -31.86
CA ALA A 7 -50.32 -42.65 -32.59
C ALA A 7 -48.82 -42.32 -32.51
N MET A 8 -48.12 -42.41 -33.64
CA MET A 8 -46.76 -41.92 -33.78
C MET A 8 -46.84 -40.40 -34.01
N ALA A 9 -46.69 -39.64 -32.93
CA ALA A 9 -46.61 -38.18 -33.00
C ALA A 9 -45.23 -37.78 -33.57
N ILE A 10 -45.22 -37.31 -34.81
CA ILE A 10 -44.10 -36.56 -35.38
C ILE A 10 -44.10 -35.20 -34.69
N GLY A 11 -43.30 -35.08 -33.63
CA GLY A 11 -43.01 -33.82 -32.97
C GLY A 11 -42.06 -33.00 -33.84
N ILE A 12 -42.62 -32.10 -34.64
CA ILE A 12 -41.87 -31.01 -35.25
C ILE A 12 -41.44 -30.06 -34.12
N PHE A 13 -40.20 -30.22 -33.64
CA PHE A 13 -39.55 -29.23 -32.78
C PHE A 13 -39.02 -28.09 -33.67
N PHE A 14 -39.89 -27.15 -34.02
CA PHE A 14 -39.47 -25.77 -34.30
C PHE A 14 -39.38 -25.04 -32.95
N LEU A 15 -38.21 -25.09 -32.31
CA LEU A 15 -37.87 -24.18 -31.21
C LEU A 15 -36.61 -23.42 -31.59
N TRP A 16 -36.85 -22.24 -32.16
CA TRP A 16 -36.14 -20.99 -31.87
C TRP A 16 -34.62 -21.11 -31.67
N SER A 17 -33.91 -21.35 -32.76
CA SER A 17 -32.52 -20.89 -32.90
C SER A 17 -32.53 -19.38 -33.12
N CYS A 18 -32.59 -18.60 -32.04
CA CYS A 18 -32.26 -17.16 -32.00
C CYS A 18 -32.37 -16.63 -30.56
N HIS A 19 -31.45 -17.02 -29.67
CA HIS A 19 -31.23 -16.21 -28.45
C HIS A 19 -29.88 -16.36 -27.72
N SER A 20 -28.89 -17.09 -28.25
CA SER A 20 -27.56 -17.14 -27.62
C SER A 20 -26.60 -16.03 -28.05
N ASP A 21 -26.89 -15.27 -29.10
CA ASP A 21 -26.01 -14.19 -29.58
C ASP A 21 -26.25 -12.82 -28.89
N LYS A 22 -27.11 -12.78 -27.86
CA LYS A 22 -27.44 -11.54 -27.12
C LYS A 22 -26.74 -11.39 -25.77
N LEU A 23 -25.92 -12.35 -25.34
CA LEU A 23 -25.06 -12.22 -24.16
C LEU A 23 -23.59 -11.85 -24.51
N GLN A 24 -23.35 -11.46 -25.76
CA GLN A 24 -22.04 -10.99 -26.26
C GLN A 24 -22.14 -9.61 -26.95
N LYS A 25 -23.03 -8.75 -26.44
CA LYS A 25 -23.16 -7.32 -26.72
C LYS A 25 -23.17 -6.61 -25.36
N GLU A 26 -22.34 -5.63 -25.00
CA GLU A 26 -21.38 -4.77 -25.67
C GLU A 26 -20.18 -4.65 -24.70
N VAL A 27 -18.96 -4.97 -25.12
CA VAL A 27 -17.84 -4.16 -24.64
C VAL A 27 -18.04 -2.85 -25.40
N ALA A 28 -18.34 -1.75 -24.69
CA ALA A 28 -18.59 -0.45 -25.31
C ALA A 28 -17.59 -0.23 -26.44
N SER A 29 -18.04 -0.28 -27.69
CA SER A 29 -17.16 -0.07 -28.84
C SER A 29 -16.65 1.35 -28.72
N ASN A 30 -15.34 1.51 -28.50
CA ASN A 30 -14.75 2.83 -28.34
C ASN A 30 -15.08 3.67 -29.60
N SER A 31 -15.74 4.82 -29.42
CA SER A 31 -16.17 5.68 -30.54
C SER A 31 -14.99 6.47 -31.13
N PHE A 32 -13.84 6.44 -30.45
CA PHE A 32 -12.57 7.04 -30.84
C PHE A 32 -11.42 6.08 -30.52
N THR A 33 -10.22 6.40 -31.02
CA THR A 33 -8.97 5.72 -30.64
C THR A 33 -7.88 6.77 -30.53
N TYR A 34 -6.98 6.65 -29.58
CA TYR A 34 -5.83 7.53 -29.46
C TYR A 34 -4.69 7.08 -30.37
N LYS A 35 -3.95 8.04 -30.93
CA LYS A 35 -2.70 7.76 -31.64
C LYS A 35 -1.48 7.79 -30.74
N HIS A 36 -1.60 8.44 -29.59
CA HIS A 36 -0.56 8.51 -28.59
C HIS A 36 -1.17 8.30 -27.20
N ILE A 37 -0.57 7.46 -26.38
CA ILE A 37 -0.91 7.34 -24.97
C ILE A 37 0.37 7.47 -24.14
N VAL A 38 0.34 8.35 -23.13
CA VAL A 38 1.44 8.54 -22.18
C VAL A 38 0.96 8.12 -20.80
N VAL A 39 1.66 7.16 -20.18
CA VAL A 39 1.48 6.80 -18.77
C VAL A 39 2.64 7.37 -17.98
N ILE A 40 2.34 8.13 -16.93
CA ILE A 40 3.32 8.77 -16.07
C ILE A 40 3.11 8.26 -14.64
N GLY A 41 4.09 7.52 -14.15
CA GLY A 41 4.14 6.98 -12.79
C GLY A 41 5.08 7.78 -11.91
N PHE A 42 4.64 8.12 -10.71
CA PHE A 42 5.48 8.68 -9.64
C PHE A 42 5.48 7.71 -8.47
N ASP A 43 6.59 7.02 -8.23
CA ASP A 43 6.76 6.02 -7.17
C ASP A 43 6.49 6.65 -5.79
N GLY A 44 5.74 5.96 -4.94
CA GLY A 44 5.43 6.42 -3.58
C GLY A 44 4.52 7.66 -3.47
N LEU A 45 3.98 8.19 -4.59
CA LEU A 45 3.10 9.35 -4.59
C LEU A 45 1.72 9.00 -4.00
N SER A 46 1.45 9.51 -2.80
CA SER A 46 0.16 9.33 -2.12
C SER A 46 -0.84 10.48 -2.36
N PRO A 47 -2.16 10.24 -2.23
CA PRO A 47 -3.17 11.29 -2.17
C PRO A 47 -2.91 12.34 -1.09
N ASP A 48 -2.30 11.93 0.02
CA ASP A 48 -1.88 12.82 1.10
C ASP A 48 -0.77 13.78 0.64
N GLY A 49 0.16 13.30 -0.19
CA GLY A 49 1.19 14.13 -0.82
C GLY A 49 0.59 15.24 -1.67
N LEU A 50 -0.32 14.89 -2.59
CA LEU A 50 -0.99 15.89 -3.46
C LEU A 50 -1.84 16.89 -2.67
N LYS A 51 -2.39 16.48 -1.51
CA LYS A 51 -3.22 17.35 -0.68
C LYS A 51 -2.41 18.43 0.06
N HIS A 52 -1.17 18.12 0.45
CA HIS A 52 -0.39 18.98 1.35
C HIS A 52 0.83 19.65 0.69
N ALA A 53 1.28 19.16 -0.46
CA ALA A 53 2.30 19.81 -1.28
C ALA A 53 1.70 20.89 -2.20
N GLU A 54 2.54 21.79 -2.71
CA GLU A 54 2.14 22.74 -3.75
C GLU A 54 2.21 22.06 -5.12
N THR A 55 1.06 21.69 -5.68
CA THR A 55 0.98 20.88 -6.91
C THR A 55 0.07 21.47 -8.02
N PRO A 56 0.37 22.68 -8.54
CA PRO A 56 -0.49 23.36 -9.49
C PRO A 56 -0.70 22.61 -10.82
N ASN A 57 0.25 21.78 -11.28
CA ASN A 57 0.09 21.01 -12.51
C ASN A 57 -0.78 19.76 -12.31
N PHE A 58 -0.63 19.05 -11.18
CA PHE A 58 -1.57 17.99 -10.81
C PHE A 58 -2.97 18.55 -10.60
N ASP A 59 -3.11 19.69 -9.90
CA ASP A 59 -4.40 20.36 -9.68
C ASP A 59 -5.09 20.74 -11.00
N ARG A 60 -4.30 21.21 -11.97
CA ARG A 60 -4.77 21.49 -13.33
C ARG A 60 -5.31 20.23 -13.99
N LEU A 61 -4.53 19.14 -14.00
CA LEU A 61 -4.95 17.87 -14.62
C LEU A 61 -6.20 17.27 -13.94
N ILE A 62 -6.32 17.38 -12.62
CA ILE A 62 -7.50 16.97 -11.86
C ILE A 62 -8.73 17.79 -12.25
N THR A 63 -8.57 19.12 -12.40
CA THR A 63 -9.66 20.04 -12.76
C THR A 63 -10.09 19.90 -14.22
N GLU A 64 -9.13 19.66 -15.12
CA GLU A 64 -9.37 19.58 -16.56
C GLU A 64 -9.70 18.17 -17.05
N GLY A 65 -9.42 17.14 -16.24
CA GLY A 65 -9.57 15.73 -16.59
C GLY A 65 -10.54 14.98 -15.69
N ALA A 66 -10.39 13.66 -15.64
CA ALA A 66 -11.16 12.76 -14.79
C ALA A 66 -10.22 12.10 -13.77
N SER A 67 -10.59 12.06 -12.50
CA SER A 67 -9.70 11.55 -11.46
C SER A 67 -10.39 10.90 -10.27
N THR A 68 -9.64 10.04 -9.57
CA THR A 68 -9.93 9.60 -8.21
C THR A 68 -8.64 9.58 -7.39
N MET A 69 -8.77 9.92 -6.12
CA MET A 69 -7.70 9.81 -5.11
C MET A 69 -7.84 8.54 -4.27
N GLN A 70 -8.74 7.63 -4.67
CA GLN A 70 -9.06 6.39 -3.97
C GLN A 70 -8.85 5.16 -4.86
N ALA A 71 -8.08 5.31 -5.95
CA ALA A 71 -7.59 4.16 -6.67
C ALA A 71 -6.68 3.34 -5.75
N ARG A 72 -6.60 2.03 -5.98
CA ARG A 72 -5.88 1.12 -5.08
C ARG A 72 -4.74 0.39 -5.76
N ALA A 73 -3.58 0.46 -5.13
CA ALA A 73 -2.49 -0.48 -5.30
C ALA A 73 -2.94 -1.92 -5.00
N VAL A 74 -2.16 -2.90 -5.45
CA VAL A 74 -2.28 -4.31 -5.08
C VAL A 74 -1.40 -4.63 -3.86
N LEU A 75 -1.68 -5.76 -3.21
CA LEU A 75 -0.90 -6.24 -2.06
C LEU A 75 0.13 -7.30 -2.47
N PRO A 76 1.36 -7.25 -1.93
CA PRO A 76 1.89 -6.19 -1.07
C PRO A 76 2.11 -4.88 -1.84
N THR A 77 2.01 -3.73 -1.17
CA THR A 77 2.27 -2.40 -1.75
C THR A 77 3.77 -2.16 -1.95
N SER A 78 4.41 -3.06 -2.70
CA SER A 78 5.82 -3.00 -3.09
C SER A 78 5.92 -2.60 -4.57
N SER A 79 6.98 -1.89 -4.92
CA SER A 79 7.12 -1.26 -6.24
C SER A 79 7.10 -2.27 -7.39
N SER A 80 7.94 -3.30 -7.37
CA SER A 80 7.92 -4.37 -8.39
C SER A 80 6.55 -5.02 -8.55
N THR A 81 5.83 -5.24 -7.45
CA THR A 81 4.50 -5.84 -7.47
C THR A 81 3.50 -4.93 -8.19
N ASN A 82 3.50 -3.65 -7.85
CA ASN A 82 2.52 -2.68 -8.35
C ASN A 82 2.83 -2.17 -9.76
N TRP A 83 4.11 -1.91 -10.08
CA TRP A 83 4.54 -1.61 -11.45
C TRP A 83 4.22 -2.76 -12.40
N ALA A 84 4.45 -4.01 -11.97
CA ALA A 84 4.04 -5.19 -12.75
C ALA A 84 2.53 -5.25 -12.94
N SER A 85 1.74 -5.13 -11.87
CA SER A 85 0.27 -5.11 -11.97
C SER A 85 -0.23 -4.03 -12.92
N MET A 86 0.36 -2.83 -12.87
CA MET A 86 0.03 -1.69 -13.72
C MET A 86 0.16 -2.03 -15.20
N ILE A 87 1.29 -2.60 -15.61
CA ILE A 87 1.61 -2.87 -17.01
C ILE A 87 1.05 -4.20 -17.52
N MET A 88 0.73 -5.15 -16.63
CA MET A 88 0.23 -6.49 -16.98
C MET A 88 -1.30 -6.57 -16.97
N GLY A 89 -1.98 -5.66 -16.28
CA GLY A 89 -3.43 -5.71 -16.12
C GLY A 89 -3.90 -6.92 -15.33
N ALA A 90 -3.08 -7.38 -14.38
CA ALA A 90 -3.28 -8.60 -13.61
C ALA A 90 -2.80 -8.39 -12.16
N GLY A 91 -3.32 -9.19 -11.21
CA GLY A 91 -2.88 -9.16 -9.82
C GLY A 91 -1.63 -10.04 -9.54
N PRO A 92 -0.99 -9.90 -8.37
CA PRO A 92 0.22 -10.63 -8.01
C PRO A 92 0.06 -12.15 -7.99
N GLU A 93 -1.15 -12.63 -7.68
CA GLU A 93 -1.52 -14.03 -7.76
C GLU A 93 -1.52 -14.59 -9.19
N GLN A 94 -1.55 -13.72 -10.21
CA GLN A 94 -1.54 -14.08 -11.62
C GLN A 94 -0.16 -13.88 -12.26
N HIS A 95 0.50 -12.74 -11.99
CA HIS A 95 1.80 -12.44 -12.57
C HIS A 95 2.99 -12.97 -11.77
N GLY A 96 2.82 -13.31 -10.49
CA GLY A 96 3.83 -13.99 -9.68
C GLY A 96 4.93 -13.10 -9.07
N ILE A 97 4.82 -11.77 -9.23
CA ILE A 97 5.81 -10.81 -8.72
C ILE A 97 5.29 -10.29 -7.38
N LEU A 98 5.96 -10.66 -6.29
CA LEU A 98 5.49 -10.45 -4.91
C LEU A 98 6.37 -9.49 -4.09
N SER A 99 7.50 -9.03 -4.63
CA SER A 99 8.45 -8.17 -3.90
C SER A 99 9.49 -7.55 -4.84
N ASN A 100 10.19 -6.52 -4.36
CA ASN A 100 11.33 -5.90 -5.03
C ASN A 100 12.54 -6.85 -5.21
N SER A 101 12.60 -7.99 -4.51
CA SER A 101 13.64 -9.01 -4.68
C SER A 101 13.36 -10.04 -5.78
N TRP A 102 12.23 -9.91 -6.49
CA TRP A 102 11.91 -10.81 -7.61
C TRP A 102 12.92 -10.60 -8.74
N GLU A 103 13.43 -11.67 -9.33
CA GLU A 103 14.18 -11.62 -10.58
C GLU A 103 13.60 -12.61 -11.58
N ARG A 104 13.90 -12.41 -12.87
CA ARG A 104 13.42 -13.30 -13.95
C ARG A 104 13.86 -14.75 -13.77
N ASP A 105 15.00 -14.97 -13.13
CA ASP A 105 15.59 -16.27 -12.83
C ASP A 105 15.52 -16.65 -11.34
N ASN A 106 14.98 -15.77 -10.48
CA ASN A 106 14.80 -16.00 -9.06
C ASN A 106 13.41 -15.56 -8.61
N PHE A 107 12.44 -16.46 -8.74
CA PHE A 107 11.06 -16.23 -8.34
C PHE A 107 10.45 -17.46 -7.67
N VAL A 108 9.47 -17.23 -6.79
CA VAL A 108 8.80 -18.28 -6.02
C VAL A 108 7.48 -18.71 -6.66
N LEU A 109 6.72 -17.76 -7.19
CA LEU A 109 5.40 -17.98 -7.76
C LEU A 109 5.47 -17.84 -9.30
N PRO A 110 5.29 -18.91 -10.08
CA PRO A 110 5.23 -18.81 -11.53
C PRO A 110 3.97 -18.09 -11.99
N THR A 111 4.04 -17.43 -13.14
CA THR A 111 2.89 -16.78 -13.76
C THR A 111 1.86 -17.78 -14.30
N VAL A 112 0.57 -17.40 -14.30
CA VAL A 112 -0.54 -18.25 -14.80
C VAL A 112 -0.60 -18.33 -16.33
N VAL A 113 -0.07 -17.33 -17.03
CA VAL A 113 0.13 -17.33 -18.48
C VAL A 113 1.46 -16.64 -18.78
N GLN A 114 2.18 -17.08 -19.79
CA GLN A 114 3.56 -16.67 -19.98
C GLN A 114 3.84 -16.22 -21.42
N ASN A 115 4.64 -15.16 -21.57
CA ASN A 115 5.24 -14.71 -22.83
C ASN A 115 6.76 -14.98 -22.86
N GLU A 116 7.62 -13.99 -23.17
CA GLU A 116 9.08 -14.08 -22.96
C GLU A 116 9.37 -14.80 -21.63
N PRO A 117 10.47 -15.58 -21.53
CA PRO A 117 10.69 -16.47 -20.41
C PRO A 117 10.37 -15.82 -19.06
N TYR A 118 9.45 -16.45 -18.33
CA TYR A 118 9.03 -16.12 -16.97
C TYR A 118 8.23 -14.82 -16.77
N LEU A 119 7.76 -14.17 -17.83
CA LEU A 119 6.92 -12.96 -17.74
C LEU A 119 5.45 -13.21 -18.09
N PHE A 120 4.55 -12.61 -17.31
CA PHE A 120 3.16 -12.41 -17.71
C PHE A 120 3.13 -11.34 -18.83
N PRO A 121 2.32 -11.51 -19.91
CA PRO A 121 2.27 -10.55 -21.01
C PRO A 121 1.94 -9.11 -20.56
N THR A 122 2.77 -8.15 -20.96
CA THR A 122 2.53 -6.72 -20.65
C THR A 122 1.71 -6.01 -21.73
N ILE A 123 1.19 -4.82 -21.42
CA ILE A 123 0.56 -3.92 -22.38
C ILE A 123 1.48 -3.57 -23.54
N PHE A 124 2.79 -3.46 -23.30
CA PHE A 124 3.81 -3.25 -24.35
C PHE A 124 3.76 -4.37 -25.39
N SER A 125 3.74 -5.63 -24.94
CA SER A 125 3.66 -6.80 -25.81
C SER A 125 2.34 -6.81 -26.62
N HIS A 126 1.24 -6.39 -26.00
CA HIS A 126 -0.07 -6.33 -26.64
C HIS A 126 -0.14 -5.25 -27.72
N ILE A 127 0.42 -4.06 -27.47
CA ILE A 127 0.52 -2.99 -28.46
C ILE A 127 1.39 -3.44 -29.63
N ARG A 128 2.60 -3.97 -29.37
CA ARG A 128 3.52 -4.46 -30.41
C ARG A 128 2.89 -5.55 -31.27
N LYS A 129 2.14 -6.48 -30.66
CA LYS A 129 1.46 -7.56 -31.38
C LYS A 129 0.35 -7.02 -32.30
N ALA A 130 -0.38 -6.00 -31.86
CA ALA A 130 -1.45 -5.39 -32.64
C ALA A 130 -0.91 -4.48 -33.76
N ASN A 131 0.18 -3.76 -33.48
CA ASN A 131 0.89 -2.92 -34.44
C ASN A 131 2.41 -3.20 -34.37
N PRO A 132 2.95 -4.07 -35.25
CA PRO A 132 4.38 -4.40 -35.27
C PRO A 132 5.31 -3.19 -35.48
N ASN A 133 4.80 -2.09 -36.03
CA ASN A 133 5.56 -0.87 -36.29
C ASN A 133 5.33 0.22 -35.24
N ALA A 134 4.58 -0.05 -34.16
CA ALA A 134 4.34 0.92 -33.10
C ALA A 134 5.67 1.43 -32.52
N GLU A 135 5.78 2.73 -32.29
CA GLU A 135 6.92 3.31 -31.60
C GLU A 135 6.61 3.36 -30.11
N ILE A 136 7.32 2.55 -29.32
CA ILE A 136 7.01 2.30 -27.91
C ILE A 136 8.22 2.66 -27.04
N GLY A 137 8.06 3.64 -26.15
CA GLY A 137 9.12 4.08 -25.24
C GLY A 137 8.86 3.73 -23.79
N THR A 138 9.90 3.30 -23.10
CA THR A 138 9.95 3.12 -21.64
C THR A 138 11.14 3.90 -21.10
N ILE A 139 10.86 4.95 -20.32
CA ILE A 139 11.85 5.84 -19.71
C ILE A 139 11.63 5.79 -18.20
N TYR A 140 12.62 5.33 -17.44
CA TYR A 140 12.42 5.06 -16.02
C TYR A 140 13.60 5.49 -15.16
N HIS A 141 13.31 6.02 -13.98
CA HIS A 141 14.32 6.43 -13.00
C HIS A 141 14.84 5.23 -12.17
N TRP A 142 13.94 4.36 -11.67
CA TRP A 142 14.35 3.19 -10.90
C TRP A 142 14.74 2.02 -11.81
N ASP A 143 15.99 1.56 -11.72
CA ASP A 143 16.55 0.52 -12.59
C ASP A 143 15.77 -0.81 -12.54
N GLY A 144 15.20 -1.14 -11.38
CA GLY A 144 14.36 -2.33 -11.15
C GLY A 144 13.11 -2.39 -12.01
N PHE A 145 12.60 -1.27 -12.52
CA PHE A 145 11.49 -1.27 -13.48
C PHE A 145 11.87 -1.98 -14.79
N GLY A 146 13.13 -1.84 -15.21
CA GLY A 146 13.66 -2.39 -16.47
C GLY A 146 13.49 -3.91 -16.60
N ARG A 147 13.46 -4.66 -15.49
CA ARG A 147 13.29 -6.12 -15.53
C ARG A 147 11.84 -6.59 -15.68
N LEU A 148 10.84 -5.70 -15.57
CA LEU A 148 9.41 -6.06 -15.48
C LEU A 148 8.68 -6.25 -16.82
N PHE A 149 9.28 -5.87 -17.95
CA PHE A 149 8.62 -5.92 -19.27
C PHE A 149 9.47 -6.60 -20.35
N GLU A 150 8.83 -7.08 -21.40
CA GLU A 150 9.50 -7.74 -22.53
C GLU A 150 10.35 -6.74 -23.32
N LYS A 151 11.66 -6.95 -23.37
CA LYS A 151 12.60 -6.02 -24.03
C LYS A 151 12.37 -5.98 -25.54
N SER A 152 11.91 -7.09 -26.14
CA SER A 152 11.58 -7.12 -27.57
C SER A 152 10.31 -6.35 -27.93
N ALA A 153 9.50 -5.93 -26.95
CA ALA A 153 8.24 -5.23 -27.21
C ALA A 153 8.45 -3.73 -27.43
N VAL A 154 9.50 -3.15 -26.88
CA VAL A 154 9.75 -1.70 -26.86
C VAL A 154 10.74 -1.26 -27.95
N SER A 155 10.57 -0.04 -28.46
CA SER A 155 11.47 0.61 -29.42
C SER A 155 12.60 1.38 -28.72
N TYR A 156 12.30 1.94 -27.55
CA TYR A 156 13.20 2.79 -26.77
C TYR A 156 13.11 2.42 -25.29
N ASP A 157 14.25 2.08 -24.70
CA ASP A 157 14.40 1.53 -23.36
C ASP A 157 15.58 2.24 -22.70
N ILE A 158 15.31 3.14 -21.74
CA ILE A 158 16.36 3.92 -21.09
C ILE A 158 16.08 4.13 -19.61
N ASN A 159 17.14 3.98 -18.81
CA ASN A 159 17.17 4.34 -17.41
C ASN A 159 17.85 5.71 -17.27
N GLY A 160 17.18 6.68 -16.65
CA GLY A 160 17.77 7.99 -16.36
C GLY A 160 18.45 7.99 -14.98
N ASP A 161 19.53 8.75 -14.82
CA ASP A 161 20.30 8.79 -13.57
C ASP A 161 19.65 9.68 -12.49
N SER A 162 18.68 10.51 -12.87
CA SER A 162 17.91 11.37 -11.96
C SER A 162 16.50 11.63 -12.48
N GLU A 163 15.64 12.21 -11.63
CA GLU A 163 14.29 12.64 -12.02
C GLU A 163 14.31 13.74 -13.09
N ASP A 164 15.25 14.69 -13.03
CA ASP A 164 15.39 15.75 -14.03
C ASP A 164 15.90 15.18 -15.37
N GLU A 165 16.84 14.23 -15.35
CA GLU A 165 17.30 13.58 -16.58
C GLU A 165 16.21 12.70 -17.18
N THR A 166 15.49 11.94 -16.37
CA THR A 166 14.37 11.10 -16.80
C THR A 166 13.30 11.94 -17.51
N GLU A 167 12.96 13.11 -16.96
CA GLU A 167 12.05 14.06 -17.62
C GLU A 167 12.62 14.54 -18.95
N ALA A 168 13.89 14.99 -18.98
CA ALA A 168 14.52 15.50 -20.19
C ALA A 168 14.57 14.45 -21.31
N LEU A 169 14.90 13.20 -20.99
CA LEU A 169 14.92 12.07 -21.91
C LEU A 169 13.52 11.77 -22.46
N ALA A 170 12.51 11.73 -21.60
CA ALA A 170 11.13 11.50 -22.02
C ALA A 170 10.61 12.65 -22.90
N SER A 171 10.87 13.90 -22.52
CA SER A 171 10.51 15.09 -23.30
C SER A 171 11.16 15.10 -24.68
N ALA A 172 12.45 14.74 -24.77
CA ALA A 172 13.16 14.63 -26.04
C ALA A 172 12.55 13.51 -26.92
N TYR A 173 12.31 12.34 -26.34
CA TYR A 173 11.74 11.20 -27.04
C TYR A 173 10.34 11.51 -27.62
N ILE A 174 9.45 12.12 -26.83
CA ILE A 174 8.10 12.51 -27.30
C ILE A 174 8.18 13.48 -28.48
N LYS A 175 9.07 14.48 -28.42
CA LYS A 175 9.24 15.48 -29.49
C LYS A 175 9.82 14.88 -30.77
N ASP A 176 10.84 14.06 -30.63
CA ASP A 176 11.63 13.58 -31.77
C ASP A 176 11.01 12.37 -32.47
N LYS A 177 10.29 11.53 -31.72
CA LYS A 177 9.79 10.23 -32.22
C LYS A 177 8.30 10.20 -32.48
N ASN A 178 7.51 11.07 -31.84
CA ASN A 178 6.03 11.00 -31.88
C ASN A 178 5.52 9.57 -31.62
N PRO A 179 5.88 8.97 -30.46
CA PRO A 179 5.61 7.57 -30.18
C PRO A 179 4.11 7.26 -30.15
N ASP A 180 3.74 6.00 -30.40
CA ASP A 180 2.39 5.49 -30.16
C ASP A 180 2.16 5.37 -28.64
N PHE A 181 3.12 4.82 -27.90
CA PHE A 181 3.01 4.61 -26.46
C PHE A 181 4.29 5.02 -25.72
N THR A 182 4.13 5.78 -24.64
CA THR A 182 5.25 6.15 -23.76
C THR A 182 4.89 5.84 -22.31
N PHE A 183 5.76 5.09 -21.63
CA PHE A 183 5.69 4.89 -20.18
C PHE A 183 6.86 5.63 -19.53
N ILE A 184 6.55 6.47 -18.54
CA ILE A 184 7.51 7.31 -17.82
C ILE A 184 7.39 6.98 -16.33
N HIS A 185 8.52 6.73 -15.67
CA HIS A 185 8.59 6.39 -14.24
C HIS A 185 9.56 7.30 -13.49
N PHE A 186 9.11 7.90 -12.39
CA PHE A 186 9.94 8.70 -11.47
C PHE A 186 10.01 8.07 -10.08
N ASP A 187 11.21 7.98 -9.50
CA ASP A 187 11.50 7.30 -8.22
C ASP A 187 11.63 8.26 -7.00
N HIS A 188 11.85 9.55 -7.24
CA HIS A 188 12.37 10.48 -6.23
C HIS A 188 11.39 10.77 -5.08
N VAL A 189 10.08 10.58 -5.29
CA VAL A 189 9.06 10.77 -4.25
C VAL A 189 9.13 9.65 -3.21
N ASP A 190 9.22 8.39 -3.65
CA ASP A 190 9.41 7.24 -2.77
C ASP A 190 10.75 7.31 -2.03
N HIS A 191 11.83 7.66 -2.73
CA HIS A 191 13.13 7.85 -2.10
C HIS A 191 13.07 8.89 -0.96
N ALA A 192 12.40 10.03 -1.17
CA ALA A 192 12.19 11.00 -0.09
C ALA A 192 11.34 10.43 1.07
N GLY A 193 10.35 9.60 0.75
CA GLY A 193 9.56 8.83 1.71
C GLY A 193 10.42 7.90 2.56
N HIS A 194 11.35 7.16 1.95
CA HIS A 194 12.30 6.30 2.64
C HIS A 194 13.35 7.08 3.46
N GLU A 195 13.89 8.17 2.93
CA GLU A 195 14.97 8.91 3.59
C GLU A 195 14.46 9.71 4.79
N PHE A 196 13.35 10.43 4.62
CA PHE A 196 12.85 11.39 5.60
C PHE A 196 11.53 10.97 6.25
N GLY A 197 10.70 10.22 5.53
CA GLY A 197 9.40 9.74 5.97
C GLY A 197 8.26 10.28 5.10
N HIS A 198 7.32 9.45 4.71
CA HIS A 198 6.07 9.86 4.05
C HIS A 198 5.28 10.82 4.96
N GLY A 199 4.74 11.88 4.36
CA GLY A 199 3.98 12.93 5.06
C GLY A 199 4.84 13.97 5.79
N THR A 200 6.17 13.92 5.65
CA THR A 200 7.10 14.94 6.18
C THR A 200 7.26 16.13 5.23
N LYS A 201 7.92 17.20 5.70
CA LYS A 201 8.18 18.40 4.90
C LYS A 201 9.00 18.07 3.65
N GLU A 202 10.05 17.27 3.81
CA GLU A 202 10.96 16.84 2.75
C GLU A 202 10.25 15.95 1.72
N TYR A 203 9.35 15.06 2.17
CA TYR A 203 8.47 14.30 1.28
C TYR A 203 7.57 15.23 0.45
N TYR A 204 6.92 16.22 1.07
CA TYR A 204 6.08 17.18 0.33
C TYR A 204 6.87 18.06 -0.63
N GLU A 205 8.13 18.41 -0.31
CA GLU A 205 9.03 19.09 -1.24
C GLU A 205 9.36 18.22 -2.47
N SER A 206 9.55 16.91 -2.28
CA SER A 206 9.73 15.96 -3.39
C SER A 206 8.46 15.82 -4.25
N VAL A 207 7.27 15.85 -3.65
CA VAL A 207 5.99 15.89 -4.38
C VAL A 207 5.84 17.18 -5.20
N ALA A 208 6.23 18.34 -4.65
CA ALA A 208 6.24 19.59 -5.41
C ALA A 208 7.24 19.55 -6.59
N LYS A 209 8.38 18.86 -6.43
CA LYS A 209 9.30 18.58 -7.54
C LYS A 209 8.66 17.68 -8.62
N ALA A 210 7.91 16.64 -8.22
CA ALA A 210 7.15 15.81 -9.16
C ALA A 210 6.15 16.63 -9.98
N ASP A 211 5.49 17.62 -9.36
CA ASP A 211 4.58 18.54 -10.04
C ASP A 211 5.29 19.39 -11.11
N GLU A 212 6.48 19.92 -10.80
CA GLU A 212 7.30 20.67 -11.74
C GLU A 212 7.63 19.83 -12.99
N LEU A 213 8.08 18.58 -12.78
CA LEU A 213 8.43 17.64 -13.85
C LEU A 213 7.21 17.26 -14.68
N LEU A 214 6.06 17.02 -14.04
CA LEU A 214 4.79 16.81 -14.72
C LEU A 214 4.45 18.02 -15.61
N GLY A 215 4.58 19.24 -15.09
CA GLY A 215 4.34 20.46 -15.87
C GLY A 215 5.20 20.56 -17.13
N LYS A 216 6.47 20.17 -17.06
CA LYS A 216 7.38 20.11 -18.23
C LYS A 216 6.92 19.07 -19.26
N LEU A 217 6.58 17.85 -18.81
CA LEU A 217 6.09 16.79 -19.69
C LEU A 217 4.78 17.17 -20.38
N ILE A 218 3.81 17.71 -19.64
CA ILE A 218 2.53 18.15 -20.20
C ILE A 218 2.75 19.28 -21.21
N SER A 219 3.61 20.25 -20.91
CA SER A 219 3.98 21.31 -21.86
C SER A 219 4.60 20.74 -23.13
N THR A 220 5.46 19.72 -23.00
CA THR A 220 6.02 18.99 -24.15
C THR A 220 4.93 18.30 -24.97
N ILE A 221 4.01 17.58 -24.32
CA ILE A 221 2.89 16.88 -24.99
C ILE A 221 1.98 17.87 -25.73
N GLU A 222 1.62 18.99 -25.10
CA GLU A 222 0.79 20.05 -25.69
C GLU A 222 1.44 20.69 -26.92
N SER A 223 2.77 20.78 -26.93
CA SER A 223 3.55 21.28 -28.07
C SER A 223 3.81 20.23 -29.17
N SER A 224 3.52 18.95 -28.92
CA SER A 224 3.78 17.86 -29.84
C SER A 224 2.76 17.79 -30.98
N GLN A 225 3.11 17.11 -32.07
CA GLN A 225 2.21 16.94 -33.22
C GLN A 225 0.96 16.12 -32.87
N LEU A 226 1.05 15.27 -31.85
CA LEU A 226 -0.02 14.37 -31.42
C LEU A 226 -0.85 14.92 -30.25
N ALA A 227 -0.68 16.19 -29.85
CA ALA A 227 -1.36 16.79 -28.69
C ALA A 227 -2.88 16.56 -28.68
N LYS A 228 -3.55 16.72 -29.83
CA LYS A 228 -5.01 16.55 -29.98
C LYS A 228 -5.47 15.08 -30.09
N GLU A 229 -4.53 14.14 -30.05
CA GLU A 229 -4.75 12.70 -30.16
C GLU A 229 -4.04 11.93 -29.03
N THR A 230 -3.60 12.65 -27.97
CA THR A 230 -2.86 12.09 -26.83
C THR A 230 -3.75 11.91 -25.61
N LEU A 231 -3.81 10.69 -25.08
CA LEU A 231 -4.31 10.42 -23.72
C LEU A 231 -3.13 10.44 -22.74
N VAL A 232 -3.28 11.13 -21.63
CA VAL A 232 -2.36 11.08 -20.49
C VAL A 232 -3.03 10.36 -19.33
N ILE A 233 -2.32 9.40 -18.74
CA ILE A 233 -2.71 8.73 -17.49
C ILE A 233 -1.59 8.95 -16.48
N VAL A 234 -1.93 9.52 -15.32
CA VAL A 234 -0.99 9.74 -14.21
C VAL A 234 -1.43 8.89 -13.03
N SER A 235 -0.49 8.16 -12.44
CA SER A 235 -0.76 7.33 -11.26
C SER A 235 0.49 7.10 -10.40
N SER A 236 0.34 6.31 -9.36
CA SER A 236 1.41 5.84 -8.48
C SER A 236 1.32 4.32 -8.36
N ASP A 237 2.37 3.68 -7.88
CA ASP A 237 2.39 2.26 -7.54
C ASP A 237 1.95 2.00 -6.09
N HIS A 238 2.29 2.89 -5.17
CA HIS A 238 1.81 2.90 -3.79
C HIS A 238 1.91 4.29 -3.14
N GLY A 239 1.43 4.41 -1.91
CA GLY A 239 1.84 5.46 -0.96
C GLY A 239 2.81 4.89 0.07
N GLY A 240 2.82 5.44 1.29
CA GLY A 240 3.68 4.93 2.37
C GLY A 240 3.34 5.47 3.74
N ILE A 241 3.99 4.92 4.76
CA ILE A 241 3.83 5.29 6.17
C ILE A 241 5.18 5.26 6.90
N GLY A 242 5.48 6.32 7.64
CA GLY A 242 6.82 6.47 8.21
C GLY A 242 7.85 6.43 7.10
N LYS A 243 8.90 5.61 7.22
CA LYS A 243 9.95 5.46 6.20
C LYS A 243 9.80 4.22 5.32
N GLY A 244 8.60 3.64 5.24
CA GLY A 244 8.41 2.41 4.49
C GLY A 244 7.00 2.21 3.95
N HIS A 245 6.86 1.12 3.22
CA HIS A 245 5.63 0.68 2.57
C HIS A 245 5.65 -0.87 2.43
N GLY A 246 4.64 -1.46 1.78
CA GLY A 246 4.47 -2.91 1.61
C GLY A 246 3.30 -3.51 2.40
N GLY A 247 2.69 -2.73 3.30
CA GLY A 247 1.52 -3.09 4.10
C GLY A 247 0.19 -2.90 3.39
N ALA A 248 -0.88 -2.77 4.18
CA ALA A 248 -2.26 -2.67 3.70
C ALA A 248 -3.01 -1.47 4.27
N SER A 249 -2.29 -0.51 4.86
CA SER A 249 -2.91 0.71 5.35
C SER A 249 -3.45 1.55 4.19
N LEU A 250 -4.40 2.45 4.46
CA LEU A 250 -4.89 3.37 3.43
C LEU A 250 -3.79 4.30 2.92
N ALA A 251 -2.87 4.71 3.80
CA ALA A 251 -1.72 5.55 3.44
C ALA A 251 -0.79 4.87 2.43
N GLU A 252 -0.71 3.54 2.46
CA GLU A 252 0.10 2.75 1.53
C GLU A 252 -0.66 2.32 0.27
N ILE A 253 -1.95 1.99 0.38
CA ILE A 253 -2.70 1.37 -0.73
C ILE A 253 -3.48 2.36 -1.60
N GLU A 254 -3.91 3.51 -1.07
CA GLU A 254 -4.63 4.51 -1.86
C GLU A 254 -3.64 5.38 -2.65
N ILE A 255 -3.90 5.52 -3.95
CA ILE A 255 -3.03 6.18 -4.93
C ILE A 255 -3.86 7.14 -5.80
N PRO A 256 -3.24 8.20 -6.35
CA PRO A 256 -3.89 9.02 -7.37
C PRO A 256 -4.06 8.22 -8.67
N PHE A 257 -5.19 8.45 -9.35
CA PHE A 257 -5.40 8.02 -10.73
C PHE A 257 -6.08 9.16 -11.49
N ILE A 258 -5.37 9.73 -12.46
CA ILE A 258 -5.78 10.94 -13.17
C ILE A 258 -5.68 10.66 -14.68
N LEU A 259 -6.77 10.87 -15.41
CA LEU A 259 -6.76 10.88 -16.87
C LEU A 259 -6.94 12.31 -17.36
N TRP A 260 -6.20 12.67 -18.41
CA TRP A 260 -6.30 13.97 -19.05
C TRP A 260 -6.08 13.86 -20.56
N GLY A 261 -6.76 14.70 -21.33
CA GLY A 261 -6.64 14.75 -22.79
C GLY A 261 -8.00 14.80 -23.51
N PRO A 262 -8.01 14.71 -24.84
CA PRO A 262 -9.23 14.65 -25.66
C PRO A 262 -10.13 13.49 -25.23
N HIS A 263 -11.45 13.69 -25.28
CA HIS A 263 -12.48 12.70 -24.94
C HIS A 263 -12.51 12.24 -23.47
N VAL A 264 -11.66 12.78 -22.60
CA VAL A 264 -11.79 12.62 -21.14
C VAL A 264 -12.79 13.65 -20.61
N LYS A 265 -13.71 13.24 -19.74
CA LYS A 265 -14.67 14.14 -19.10
C LYS A 265 -13.92 15.14 -18.21
N LYS A 266 -14.19 16.43 -18.39
CA LYS A 266 -13.54 17.50 -17.63
C LYS A 266 -14.10 17.62 -16.20
N GLY A 267 -13.20 17.74 -15.22
CA GLY A 267 -13.54 17.90 -13.80
C GLY A 267 -14.36 16.73 -13.24
N TYR A 268 -14.20 15.53 -13.81
CA TYR A 268 -15.04 14.39 -13.45
C TYR A 268 -14.42 13.60 -12.29
N HIS A 269 -15.18 13.45 -11.21
CA HIS A 269 -14.81 12.55 -10.11
C HIS A 269 -15.21 11.12 -10.45
N ILE A 270 -14.22 10.24 -10.60
CA ILE A 270 -14.40 8.79 -10.87
C ILE A 270 -15.00 8.13 -9.63
N LYS A 271 -16.17 7.53 -9.79
CA LYS A 271 -17.03 7.08 -8.69
C LYS A 271 -16.89 5.60 -8.38
N TYR A 272 -16.41 4.78 -9.32
CA TYR A 272 -16.31 3.34 -9.15
C TYR A 272 -14.88 2.89 -8.86
N PRO A 273 -14.71 1.72 -8.21
CA PRO A 273 -13.38 1.24 -7.81
C PRO A 273 -12.41 1.15 -8.99
N VAL A 274 -11.25 1.78 -8.82
CA VAL A 274 -10.09 1.66 -9.71
C VAL A 274 -8.97 0.95 -8.96
N TYR A 275 -8.35 -0.01 -9.62
CA TYR A 275 -7.19 -0.74 -9.12
C TYR A 275 -5.98 -0.54 -10.03
N GLN A 276 -4.80 -0.82 -9.53
CA GLN A 276 -3.56 -0.60 -10.26
C GLN A 276 -3.53 -1.27 -11.64
N TYR A 277 -4.05 -2.49 -11.72
CA TYR A 277 -4.15 -3.25 -12.96
C TYR A 277 -5.17 -2.69 -13.98
N ASP A 278 -5.98 -1.70 -13.62
CA ASP A 278 -6.90 -1.03 -14.55
C ASP A 278 -6.16 -0.06 -15.50
N ASN A 279 -4.90 0.28 -15.20
CA ASN A 279 -4.02 1.05 -16.10
C ASN A 279 -3.86 0.37 -17.47
N ALA A 280 -3.34 -0.86 -17.52
CA ALA A 280 -3.17 -1.60 -18.77
C ALA A 280 -4.49 -1.78 -19.53
N ALA A 281 -5.60 -2.00 -18.82
CA ALA A 281 -6.92 -2.12 -19.43
C ALA A 281 -7.41 -0.80 -20.05
N THR A 282 -7.12 0.33 -19.39
CA THR A 282 -7.45 1.68 -19.88
C THR A 282 -6.60 2.06 -21.09
N VAL A 283 -5.30 1.75 -21.08
CA VAL A 283 -4.41 1.91 -22.25
C VAL A 283 -4.92 1.05 -23.41
N ALA A 284 -5.25 -0.22 -23.17
CA ALA A 284 -5.79 -1.11 -24.19
C ALA A 284 -7.09 -0.55 -24.78
N TYR A 285 -8.01 -0.05 -23.95
CA TYR A 285 -9.24 0.61 -24.42
C TYR A 285 -8.94 1.82 -25.30
N GLY A 286 -7.97 2.66 -24.89
CA GLY A 286 -7.56 3.83 -25.65
C GLY A 286 -7.06 3.51 -27.07
N PHE A 287 -6.37 2.39 -27.24
CA PHE A 287 -5.94 1.88 -28.56
C PHE A 287 -7.00 1.00 -29.26
N GLY A 288 -8.15 0.74 -28.64
CA GLY A 288 -9.16 -0.19 -29.17
C GLY A 288 -8.72 -1.67 -29.13
N LEU A 289 -7.76 -2.01 -28.27
CA LEU A 289 -7.24 -3.36 -28.08
C LEU A 289 -8.09 -4.15 -27.08
N LYS A 290 -8.19 -5.46 -27.31
CA LYS A 290 -8.78 -6.41 -26.37
C LYS A 290 -7.67 -7.18 -25.64
N LEU A 291 -7.62 -7.03 -24.33
CA LEU A 291 -6.70 -7.82 -23.50
C LEU A 291 -7.12 -9.30 -23.42
N PRO A 292 -6.18 -10.23 -23.19
CA PRO A 292 -6.49 -11.63 -22.92
C PRO A 292 -7.38 -11.81 -21.68
N ILE A 293 -8.10 -12.93 -21.61
CA ILE A 293 -8.96 -13.29 -20.45
C ILE A 293 -8.15 -13.38 -19.14
N ALA A 294 -6.84 -13.64 -19.24
CA ALA A 294 -5.96 -13.67 -18.08
C ALA A 294 -5.79 -12.27 -17.44
N CYS A 295 -5.96 -11.18 -18.18
CA CYS A 295 -5.96 -9.83 -17.60
C CYS A 295 -7.33 -9.57 -16.95
N ILE A 296 -7.31 -9.17 -15.68
CA ILE A 296 -8.53 -8.89 -14.90
C ILE A 296 -8.84 -7.39 -14.82
N GLY A 297 -7.93 -6.54 -15.27
CA GLY A 297 -8.13 -5.10 -15.30
C GLY A 297 -9.33 -4.70 -16.16
N LYS A 298 -10.02 -3.66 -15.69
CA LYS A 298 -11.18 -3.08 -16.34
C LYS A 298 -10.82 -1.67 -16.81
N PRO A 299 -11.13 -1.30 -18.06
CA PRO A 299 -10.93 0.08 -18.47
C PRO A 299 -11.79 1.00 -17.62
N VAL A 300 -11.25 2.15 -17.22
CA VAL A 300 -11.96 3.18 -16.42
C VAL A 300 -12.91 3.96 -17.33
N LEU A 301 -13.95 3.28 -17.83
CA LEU A 301 -14.84 3.78 -18.87
C LEU A 301 -15.58 5.06 -18.48
N GLU A 302 -15.96 5.22 -17.20
CA GLU A 302 -16.71 6.38 -16.73
C GLU A 302 -15.98 7.71 -16.92
N ALA A 303 -14.64 7.67 -17.03
CA ALA A 303 -13.78 8.83 -17.28
C ALA A 303 -13.93 9.41 -18.68
N PHE A 304 -14.46 8.64 -19.65
CA PHE A 304 -14.51 9.04 -21.05
C PHE A 304 -15.89 9.56 -21.48
N GLU A 305 -15.91 10.61 -22.29
CA GLU A 305 -17.12 11.19 -22.89
C GLU A 305 -17.95 10.12 -23.62
N GLY A 306 -19.28 10.18 -23.47
CA GLY A 306 -20.20 9.22 -24.09
C GLY A 306 -20.38 7.89 -23.36
N ASN A 307 -19.54 7.59 -22.35
CA ASN A 307 -19.75 6.45 -21.46
C ASN A 307 -20.49 6.89 -20.20
N GLU A 308 -21.77 6.52 -20.08
CA GLU A 308 -22.56 6.70 -18.86
C GLU A 308 -22.64 5.37 -18.10
N ILE A 309 -22.00 5.31 -16.93
CA ILE A 309 -21.99 4.12 -16.08
C ILE A 309 -22.78 4.39 -14.80
N SER A 310 -23.72 3.50 -14.53
CA SER A 310 -24.51 3.47 -13.29
C SER A 310 -24.37 2.08 -12.67
N ASP A 311 -23.89 2.03 -11.44
CA ASP A 311 -23.81 0.82 -10.61
C ASP A 311 -24.23 1.19 -9.17
N ASP A 312 -24.82 0.24 -8.45
CA ASP A 312 -25.26 0.40 -7.07
C ASP A 312 -24.07 0.42 -6.08
N TYR A 313 -22.86 0.08 -6.53
CA TYR A 313 -21.66 -0.08 -5.71
C TYR A 313 -20.56 0.96 -6.01
N ALA A 314 -20.87 2.24 -5.85
CA ALA A 314 -19.87 3.32 -5.88
C ALA A 314 -18.85 3.19 -4.72
N ILE A 315 -17.68 3.83 -4.89
CA ILE A 315 -16.66 3.94 -3.84
C ILE A 315 -17.27 4.66 -2.64
N ILE A 316 -16.93 4.17 -1.44
CA ILE A 316 -17.24 4.85 -0.19
C ILE A 316 -16.19 5.95 0.02
N GLU A 317 -16.60 7.21 -0.11
CA GLU A 317 -15.82 8.34 0.38
C GLU A 317 -15.67 8.24 1.90
N ARG A 318 -14.44 8.01 2.37
CA ARG A 318 -14.16 7.96 3.81
C ARG A 318 -13.76 9.34 4.29
N GLN A 319 -14.39 9.79 5.36
CA GLN A 319 -13.89 10.93 6.11
C GLN A 319 -12.53 10.59 6.72
N PRO A 320 -11.63 11.59 6.86
CA PRO A 320 -10.36 11.41 7.57
C PRO A 320 -10.58 10.79 8.95
N ALA A 321 -9.71 9.86 9.34
CA ALA A 321 -9.80 9.24 10.65
C ALA A 321 -9.60 10.31 11.75
N PRO A 322 -10.26 10.17 12.91
CA PRO A 322 -10.06 11.10 14.02
C PRO A 322 -8.63 10.99 14.56
N ILE A 323 -7.96 12.09 14.85
CA ILE A 323 -6.59 12.10 15.34
C ILE A 323 -6.61 12.00 16.87
N ILE A 324 -6.03 10.94 17.43
CA ILE A 324 -5.89 10.77 18.88
C ILE A 324 -4.51 11.29 19.29
N LYS A 325 -4.44 12.17 20.29
CA LYS A 325 -3.17 12.74 20.79
C LYS A 325 -2.68 12.02 22.05
N PRO A 326 -1.36 11.87 22.25
CA PRO A 326 -0.27 12.21 21.33
C PRO A 326 -0.34 11.44 20.01
N GLU A 327 -0.07 12.13 18.92
CA GLU A 327 -0.24 11.60 17.56
C GLU A 327 0.80 10.53 17.23
N ALA A 328 0.46 9.65 16.29
CA ALA A 328 1.43 8.79 15.64
C ALA A 328 2.50 9.64 14.93
N VAL A 329 3.76 9.22 15.00
CA VAL A 329 4.87 9.90 14.32
C VAL A 329 5.71 8.83 13.64
N LEU A 330 5.88 8.94 12.33
CA LEU A 330 6.52 7.91 11.51
C LEU A 330 5.90 6.52 11.78
N SER A 331 6.72 5.57 12.27
CA SER A 331 6.32 4.21 12.58
C SER A 331 5.69 4.04 13.96
N LYS A 332 5.77 5.09 14.81
CA LYS A 332 5.21 5.12 16.16
C LYS A 332 3.70 5.23 16.13
N VAL A 333 3.02 4.31 16.81
CA VAL A 333 1.58 4.38 17.02
C VAL A 333 1.19 5.49 18.01
N ALA A 334 0.00 6.06 17.85
CA ALA A 334 -0.52 7.12 18.73
C ALA A 334 -0.60 6.67 20.21
N GLY A 335 -0.52 7.63 21.12
CA GLY A 335 -0.42 7.40 22.56
C GLY A 335 1.02 7.48 23.08
N GLY A 336 1.33 6.68 24.10
CA GLY A 336 2.65 6.73 24.75
C GLY A 336 2.73 5.92 26.04
N LEU A 337 3.91 5.97 26.68
CA LEU A 337 4.14 5.55 28.05
C LEU A 337 4.14 6.79 28.96
N PHE A 338 3.25 6.82 29.94
CA PHE A 338 3.01 7.98 30.81
C PHE A 338 3.21 7.62 32.28
N VAL A 339 3.46 8.65 33.09
CA VAL A 339 3.64 8.53 34.54
C VAL A 339 2.35 8.90 35.26
N ASN A 340 1.81 7.97 36.03
CA ASN A 340 0.60 8.04 36.86
C ASN A 340 -0.72 8.25 36.09
N GLU A 341 -0.78 9.14 35.10
CA GLU A 341 -1.96 9.41 34.28
C GLU A 341 -1.58 10.00 32.92
N ALA A 342 -2.54 10.00 31.98
CA ALA A 342 -2.43 10.65 30.69
C ALA A 342 -3.75 11.34 30.32
N THR A 343 -3.67 12.46 29.60
CA THR A 343 -4.84 13.10 28.99
C THR A 343 -5.03 12.55 27.58
N VAL A 344 -6.22 12.06 27.28
CA VAL A 344 -6.65 11.67 25.94
C VAL A 344 -7.41 12.85 25.33
N SER A 345 -6.94 13.35 24.19
CA SER A 345 -7.70 14.24 23.33
C SER A 345 -7.86 13.64 21.94
N ILE A 346 -9.03 13.85 21.36
CA ILE A 346 -9.38 13.37 20.02
C ILE A 346 -9.82 14.58 19.20
N GLU A 347 -9.22 14.73 18.03
CA GLU A 347 -9.47 15.80 17.08
C GLU A 347 -10.02 15.20 15.78
N SER A 348 -10.74 15.99 14.99
CA SER A 348 -11.20 15.57 13.67
C SER A 348 -11.30 16.77 12.76
N ILE A 349 -10.90 16.57 11.51
CA ILE A 349 -11.10 17.52 10.42
C ILE A 349 -12.28 17.11 9.50
N ALA A 350 -13.00 16.04 9.85
CA ALA A 350 -14.16 15.62 9.07
C ALA A 350 -15.23 16.71 9.08
N SER A 351 -15.83 16.95 7.92
CA SER A 351 -16.85 17.98 7.76
C SER A 351 -18.20 17.61 8.40
N GLU A 352 -18.39 16.32 8.73
CA GLU A 352 -19.63 15.80 9.27
C GLU A 352 -19.46 14.55 10.14
N GLY A 353 -20.51 14.22 10.88
CA GLY A 353 -20.56 13.07 11.77
C GLY A 353 -20.15 13.38 13.21
N ILE A 354 -20.17 12.36 14.05
CA ILE A 354 -19.80 12.43 15.46
C ILE A 354 -18.70 11.41 15.76
N ILE A 355 -17.73 11.81 16.59
CA ILE A 355 -16.67 10.92 17.05
C ILE A 355 -17.25 9.97 18.11
N ARG A 356 -17.14 8.67 17.86
CA ARG A 356 -17.43 7.63 18.85
C ARG A 356 -16.17 6.84 19.15
N PHE A 357 -16.02 6.45 20.41
CA PHE A 357 -14.80 5.80 20.87
C PHE A 357 -15.05 4.70 21.90
N THR A 358 -14.05 3.87 22.09
CA THR A 358 -13.93 2.85 23.13
C THR A 358 -12.59 3.02 23.85
N ILE A 359 -12.50 2.45 25.05
CA ILE A 359 -11.29 2.54 25.90
C ILE A 359 -10.68 1.17 26.21
N ASP A 360 -11.31 0.09 25.73
CA ASP A 360 -10.94 -1.30 25.97
C ASP A 360 -10.33 -1.96 24.72
N GLY A 361 -10.05 -1.17 23.67
CA GLY A 361 -9.56 -1.64 22.39
C GLY A 361 -10.59 -2.38 21.54
N SER A 362 -11.87 -2.38 21.90
CA SER A 362 -12.95 -2.93 21.06
C SER A 362 -13.33 -1.95 19.94
N MET A 363 -13.88 -2.45 18.83
CA MET A 363 -14.30 -1.56 17.72
C MET A 363 -15.45 -0.66 18.16
N PRO A 364 -15.40 0.66 17.90
CA PRO A 364 -16.51 1.55 18.20
C PRO A 364 -17.73 1.18 17.36
N LYS A 365 -18.91 1.33 17.95
CA LYS A 365 -20.22 1.07 17.35
C LYS A 365 -21.04 2.35 17.37
N SER A 366 -22.17 2.36 16.68
CA SER A 366 -23.15 3.45 16.75
C SER A 366 -23.69 3.70 18.16
N THR A 367 -23.52 2.75 19.09
CA THR A 367 -23.89 2.84 20.51
C THR A 367 -22.72 3.14 21.45
N SER A 368 -21.48 3.22 20.96
CA SER A 368 -20.31 3.56 21.76
C SER A 368 -20.36 5.00 22.26
N GLY A 369 -19.57 5.31 23.30
CA GLY A 369 -19.50 6.65 23.89
C GLY A 369 -19.15 7.71 22.85
N ILE A 370 -19.78 8.89 22.97
CA ILE A 370 -19.50 10.05 22.12
C ILE A 370 -18.36 10.82 22.76
N TYR A 371 -17.34 11.16 21.98
CA TYR A 371 -16.28 12.05 22.45
C TYR A 371 -16.77 13.49 22.41
N THR A 372 -16.76 14.17 23.57
CA THR A 372 -17.21 15.57 23.70
C THR A 372 -16.10 16.50 24.18
N GLU A 373 -15.21 16.00 25.05
CA GLU A 373 -14.10 16.76 25.62
C GLU A 373 -12.95 15.82 26.03
N PRO A 374 -11.71 16.34 26.18
CA PRO A 374 -10.59 15.55 26.66
C PRO A 374 -10.87 14.91 28.03
N PHE A 375 -10.37 13.70 28.24
CA PHE A 375 -10.53 12.96 29.51
C PHE A 375 -9.21 12.32 29.95
N LYS A 376 -9.12 11.95 31.23
CA LYS A 376 -7.92 11.33 31.79
C LYS A 376 -8.04 9.82 31.87
N VAL A 377 -6.91 9.15 31.68
CA VAL A 377 -6.73 7.72 31.93
C VAL A 377 -5.59 7.51 32.92
N SER A 378 -5.80 6.67 33.92
CA SER A 378 -4.82 6.34 34.98
C SER A 378 -4.44 4.86 35.01
N SER A 379 -4.84 4.10 33.98
CA SER A 379 -4.48 2.71 33.77
C SER A 379 -4.23 2.44 32.29
N ASN A 380 -3.57 1.33 31.96
CA ASN A 380 -3.32 0.96 30.58
C ASN A 380 -4.63 0.92 29.79
N THR A 381 -4.69 1.66 28.69
CA THR A 381 -5.91 1.91 27.95
C THR A 381 -5.62 1.84 26.45
N VAL A 382 -6.48 1.16 25.69
CA VAL A 382 -6.45 1.16 24.23
C VAL A 382 -7.66 1.94 23.74
N ILE A 383 -7.41 3.11 23.17
CA ILE A 383 -8.46 3.93 22.58
C ILE A 383 -8.65 3.51 21.13
N LYS A 384 -9.88 3.23 20.73
CA LYS A 384 -10.28 3.18 19.31
C LYS A 384 -11.33 4.23 19.05
N ALA A 385 -11.18 5.02 17.99
CA ALA A 385 -12.12 6.08 17.64
C ALA A 385 -12.48 6.06 16.15
N GLY A 386 -13.73 6.37 15.84
CA GLY A 386 -14.24 6.49 14.47
C GLY A 386 -15.36 7.52 14.38
N ILE A 387 -15.63 8.00 13.16
CA ILE A 387 -16.63 9.02 12.88
C ILE A 387 -17.89 8.35 12.35
N PHE A 388 -19.02 8.66 12.97
CA PHE A 388 -20.31 8.07 12.64
C PHE A 388 -21.29 9.11 12.14
N LYS A 389 -22.00 8.81 11.05
CA LYS A 389 -23.14 9.59 10.57
C LYS A 389 -24.33 8.66 10.39
N ASN A 390 -25.47 9.04 11.00
CA ASN A 390 -26.69 8.24 11.01
C ASN A 390 -26.48 6.76 11.43
N GLY A 391 -25.54 6.52 12.35
CA GLY A 391 -25.22 5.19 12.86
C GLY A 391 -24.28 4.36 11.98
N VAL A 392 -23.81 4.88 10.84
CA VAL A 392 -22.85 4.23 9.95
C VAL A 392 -21.45 4.81 10.20
N LEU A 393 -20.43 3.95 10.26
CA LEU A 393 -19.02 4.35 10.32
C LEU A 393 -18.62 4.91 8.95
N ILE A 394 -18.22 6.18 8.91
CA ILE A 394 -17.87 6.88 7.68
C ILE A 394 -16.38 7.25 7.60
N SER A 395 -15.58 6.93 8.62
CA SER A 395 -14.12 7.09 8.61
C SER A 395 -13.41 5.76 8.78
N SER A 396 -12.10 5.75 8.55
CA SER A 396 -11.23 4.72 9.14
C SER A 396 -11.21 4.84 10.67
N ILE A 397 -10.76 3.78 11.34
CA ILE A 397 -10.58 3.77 12.80
C ILE A 397 -9.16 4.19 13.15
N SER A 398 -9.05 5.07 14.13
CA SER A 398 -7.78 5.42 14.75
C SER A 398 -7.61 4.66 16.06
N ASP A 399 -6.40 4.16 16.27
CA ASP A 399 -6.00 3.41 17.46
C ASP A 399 -4.92 4.18 18.22
N ALA A 400 -4.99 4.20 19.55
CA ALA A 400 -3.94 4.75 20.41
C ALA A 400 -3.72 3.91 21.66
N TYR A 401 -2.46 3.79 22.07
CA TYR A 401 -2.01 2.92 23.16
C TYR A 401 -1.43 3.76 24.30
N PHE A 402 -2.20 3.89 25.38
CA PHE A 402 -1.80 4.62 26.59
C PHE A 402 -1.34 3.61 27.63
N ARG A 403 -0.03 3.54 27.88
CA ARG A 403 0.56 2.71 28.92
C ARG A 403 0.85 3.61 30.12
N ILE A 404 0.38 3.22 31.30
CA ILE A 404 0.52 4.01 32.52
C ILE A 404 1.41 3.26 33.50
N ARG A 405 2.50 3.90 33.92
CA ARG A 405 3.38 3.39 34.97
C ARG A 405 3.35 4.28 36.19
N GLU A 406 3.58 3.68 37.35
CA GLU A 406 3.87 4.44 38.56
C GLU A 406 5.20 5.20 38.42
N GLU A 407 5.28 6.37 39.02
CA GLU A 407 6.49 7.21 39.01
C GLU A 407 7.74 6.46 39.47
N LYS A 408 7.60 5.64 40.52
CA LYS A 408 8.68 4.87 41.15
C LYS A 408 8.94 3.51 40.49
N LYS A 409 8.23 3.17 39.40
CA LYS A 409 8.44 1.91 38.68
C LYS A 409 9.90 1.87 38.20
N LYS A 410 10.62 0.81 38.55
CA LYS A 410 11.94 0.52 37.99
C LYS A 410 11.79 0.01 36.56
N LYS A 411 12.74 0.37 35.69
CA LYS A 411 12.87 -0.15 34.32
C LYS A 411 13.02 -1.68 34.37
N PRO A 412 12.00 -2.46 33.96
CA PRO A 412 11.98 -3.90 34.16
C PRO A 412 12.60 -4.68 32.99
N VAL A 413 12.95 -4.01 31.89
CA VAL A 413 13.53 -4.64 30.70
C VAL A 413 15.01 -4.32 30.68
N GLY A 414 15.85 -5.35 30.72
CA GLY A 414 17.27 -5.23 30.41
C GLY A 414 17.49 -5.37 28.91
N TYR A 415 18.50 -4.70 28.37
CA TYR A 415 18.94 -4.90 26.98
C TYR A 415 20.45 -5.07 26.88
N LYS A 416 20.87 -5.83 25.87
CA LYS A 416 22.24 -5.95 25.40
C LYS A 416 22.28 -5.64 23.90
N LEU A 417 23.27 -4.86 23.47
CA LEU A 417 23.39 -4.38 22.11
C LEU A 417 24.71 -4.83 21.50
N PHE A 418 24.70 -5.23 20.24
CA PHE A 418 25.85 -5.75 19.50
C PHE A 418 25.94 -5.10 18.12
N TYR A 419 27.10 -4.55 17.78
CA TYR A 419 27.38 -4.01 16.45
C TYR A 419 28.06 -5.05 15.57
N LEU A 420 27.37 -5.46 14.52
CA LEU A 420 27.79 -6.52 13.60
C LEU A 420 27.91 -5.96 12.18
N LYS A 421 27.97 -6.86 11.18
CA LYS A 421 28.06 -6.51 9.75
C LYS A 421 27.18 -7.45 8.93
N ASP A 422 26.71 -6.94 7.80
CA ASP A 422 26.00 -7.69 6.75
C ASP A 422 24.82 -8.53 7.29
N LEU A 423 24.04 -7.95 8.21
CA LEU A 423 22.89 -8.63 8.80
C LEU A 423 21.76 -8.75 7.79
N LYS A 424 21.35 -10.00 7.55
CA LYS A 424 20.16 -10.36 6.75
C LYS A 424 19.16 -11.23 7.52
N GLU A 425 19.57 -11.74 8.68
CA GLU A 425 18.79 -12.53 9.63
C GLU A 425 19.44 -12.42 11.01
N LEU A 426 18.71 -12.78 12.08
CA LEU A 426 19.22 -12.77 13.45
C LEU A 426 20.39 -13.75 13.63
N PRO A 427 21.61 -13.28 13.91
CA PRO A 427 22.75 -14.14 14.16
C PRO A 427 22.73 -14.69 15.59
N SER A 428 23.50 -15.75 15.83
CA SER A 428 23.82 -16.13 17.21
C SER A 428 24.77 -15.10 17.84
N VAL A 429 24.37 -14.54 18.97
CA VAL A 429 25.22 -13.65 19.79
C VAL A 429 25.79 -14.35 21.04
N LEU A 430 25.63 -15.68 21.12
CA LEU A 430 26.13 -16.46 22.24
C LEU A 430 27.66 -16.40 22.30
N GLY A 431 28.19 -15.99 23.45
CA GLY A 431 29.64 -15.87 23.67
C GLY A 431 30.25 -14.57 23.14
N LEU A 432 29.45 -13.65 22.59
CA LEU A 432 29.88 -12.30 22.28
C LEU A 432 29.75 -11.38 23.50
N GLU A 433 30.71 -10.48 23.66
CA GLU A 433 30.61 -9.37 24.61
C GLU A 433 29.71 -8.27 24.00
N PRO A 434 28.74 -7.73 24.75
CA PRO A 434 27.87 -6.67 24.25
C PRO A 434 28.61 -5.32 24.19
N ASP A 435 28.37 -4.55 23.14
CA ASP A 435 28.87 -3.18 22.98
C ASP A 435 28.19 -2.20 23.95
N ALA A 436 26.92 -2.45 24.29
CA ALA A 436 26.19 -1.68 25.30
C ALA A 436 25.23 -2.57 26.11
N ILE A 437 25.03 -2.19 27.37
CA ILE A 437 24.07 -2.82 28.28
C ILE A 437 23.28 -1.72 28.98
N GLY A 438 21.98 -1.89 29.12
CA GLY A 438 21.15 -0.95 29.86
C GLY A 438 19.81 -1.52 30.26
N THR A 439 18.91 -0.61 30.68
CA THR A 439 17.53 -0.94 31.00
C THR A 439 16.57 0.09 30.40
N CYS A 440 15.36 -0.36 30.08
CA CYS A 440 14.23 0.42 29.56
C CYS A 440 12.91 -0.06 30.19
N PHE A 441 11.81 0.65 29.92
CA PHE A 441 10.49 0.30 30.43
C PHE A 441 9.78 -0.77 29.59
N GLU A 442 9.98 -0.73 28.27
CA GLU A 442 9.25 -1.55 27.31
C GLU A 442 10.17 -2.24 26.30
N PHE A 443 9.64 -3.27 25.61
CA PHE A 443 10.29 -3.91 24.47
C PHE A 443 10.04 -3.09 23.21
N THR A 444 10.82 -2.04 23.02
CA THR A 444 10.66 -1.11 21.89
C THR A 444 12.00 -0.53 21.45
N SER A 445 12.10 -0.22 20.16
CA SER A 445 13.23 0.54 19.61
C SER A 445 13.26 1.99 20.13
N ASP A 446 12.10 2.58 20.44
CA ASP A 446 11.97 3.99 20.87
C ASP A 446 12.84 4.35 22.09
N GLU A 447 12.90 3.44 23.09
CA GLU A 447 13.68 3.68 24.32
C GLU A 447 15.18 3.38 24.18
N VAL A 448 15.59 2.83 23.04
CA VAL A 448 16.98 2.50 22.72
C VAL A 448 17.44 3.11 21.40
N ALA A 449 16.73 4.12 20.88
CA ALA A 449 16.95 4.64 19.52
C ALA A 449 18.36 5.23 19.31
N GLU A 450 18.89 5.98 20.27
CA GLU A 450 20.20 6.65 20.15
C GLU A 450 21.36 5.73 19.72
N PRO A 451 21.55 4.53 20.31
CA PRO A 451 22.60 3.61 19.89
C PRO A 451 22.27 2.74 18.66
N ILE A 452 21.05 2.77 18.12
CA ILE A 452 20.70 1.96 16.93
C ILE A 452 21.32 2.58 15.69
N LYS A 453 22.06 1.76 14.96
CA LYS A 453 22.56 2.06 13.62
C LYS A 453 22.41 0.81 12.73
N SER A 454 22.77 0.92 11.46
CA SER A 454 22.83 -0.25 10.56
C SER A 454 23.68 -1.37 11.17
N ASN A 455 23.23 -2.60 10.99
CA ASN A 455 23.82 -3.83 11.53
C ASN A 455 23.91 -3.88 13.07
N THR A 456 22.83 -3.50 13.74
CA THR A 456 22.72 -3.58 15.21
C THR A 456 21.83 -4.74 15.63
N VAL A 457 22.27 -5.59 16.56
CA VAL A 457 21.40 -6.57 17.25
C VAL A 457 21.10 -6.07 18.65
N VAL A 458 19.84 -6.14 19.06
CA VAL A 458 19.40 -5.88 20.43
C VAL A 458 18.75 -7.13 21.00
N VAL A 459 19.24 -7.57 22.16
CA VAL A 459 18.65 -8.65 22.94
C VAL A 459 18.04 -8.05 24.20
N PHE A 460 16.72 -7.97 24.24
CA PHE A 460 15.95 -7.57 25.40
C PHE A 460 15.61 -8.79 26.27
N SER A 461 15.61 -8.60 27.58
CA SER A 461 15.27 -9.64 28.58
C SER A 461 14.47 -9.05 29.74
N SER A 462 13.43 -9.76 30.18
CA SER A 462 12.63 -9.40 31.35
C SER A 462 11.94 -10.64 31.96
N LYS A 463 11.22 -10.44 33.06
CA LYS A 463 10.24 -11.38 33.61
C LYS A 463 8.84 -10.94 33.19
N LEU A 464 8.09 -11.85 32.59
CA LEU A 464 6.69 -11.69 32.23
C LEU A 464 5.81 -12.22 33.36
N ILE A 465 4.92 -11.38 33.88
CA ILE A 465 3.94 -11.73 34.92
C ILE A 465 2.60 -12.02 34.24
N ILE A 466 2.04 -13.19 34.52
CA ILE A 466 0.74 -13.64 34.05
C ILE A 466 -0.15 -13.86 35.26
N ASP A 467 -1.31 -13.19 35.29
CA ASP A 467 -2.27 -13.27 36.39
C ASP A 467 -3.41 -14.27 36.13
N ASN A 468 -3.73 -14.51 34.86
CA ASN A 468 -4.86 -15.34 34.45
C ASN A 468 -4.40 -16.46 33.51
N GLU A 469 -4.98 -17.65 33.66
CA GLU A 469 -4.77 -18.74 32.71
C GLU A 469 -5.49 -18.43 31.39
N ASP A 470 -4.77 -18.41 30.27
CA ASP A 470 -5.35 -18.15 28.95
C ASP A 470 -4.41 -18.58 27.80
N ASP A 471 -4.94 -18.58 26.59
CA ASP A 471 -4.16 -18.60 25.36
C ASP A 471 -3.74 -17.17 24.99
N TYR A 472 -2.46 -16.89 25.21
CA TYR A 472 -1.86 -15.61 24.88
C TYR A 472 -1.33 -15.63 23.44
N ARG A 473 -1.66 -14.59 22.68
CA ARG A 473 -1.01 -14.29 21.40
C ARG A 473 -0.03 -13.16 21.59
N PHE A 474 1.23 -13.39 21.29
CA PHE A 474 2.26 -12.35 21.22
C PHE A 474 2.52 -12.01 19.76
N SER A 475 2.81 -10.75 19.48
CA SER A 475 3.28 -10.29 18.18
C SER A 475 4.52 -9.44 18.32
N THR A 476 5.41 -9.51 17.34
CA THR A 476 6.46 -8.51 17.12
C THR A 476 6.14 -7.79 15.82
N ARG A 477 6.20 -6.45 15.84
CA ARG A 477 6.17 -5.60 14.65
C ARG A 477 7.56 -5.00 14.52
N SER A 478 8.36 -5.51 13.59
CA SER A 478 9.74 -5.05 13.42
C SER A 478 10.04 -4.67 11.98
N ASP A 479 10.84 -3.61 11.84
CA ASP A 479 11.72 -3.40 10.69
C ASP A 479 12.89 -4.35 10.84
N ASP A 480 13.23 -5.08 9.79
CA ASP A 480 14.11 -6.24 9.82
C ASP A 480 13.68 -7.30 10.87
N GLY A 481 14.58 -8.24 11.17
CA GLY A 481 14.22 -9.48 11.83
C GLY A 481 14.05 -9.38 13.33
N SER A 482 13.00 -10.02 13.86
CA SER A 482 12.82 -10.23 15.30
C SER A 482 12.33 -11.63 15.68
N LYS A 483 12.68 -12.09 16.88
CA LYS A 483 12.18 -13.32 17.51
C LYS A 483 11.82 -13.06 18.96
N LEU A 484 10.72 -13.66 19.42
CA LEU A 484 10.26 -13.59 20.82
C LEU A 484 10.23 -14.98 21.44
N PHE A 485 10.82 -15.09 22.63
CA PHE A 485 10.91 -16.34 23.38
C PHE A 485 10.27 -16.20 24.76
N ILE A 486 9.57 -17.24 25.21
CA ILE A 486 9.05 -17.36 26.59
C ILE A 486 9.60 -18.66 27.20
N ASP A 487 10.33 -18.56 28.31
CA ASP A 487 11.11 -19.66 28.93
C ASP A 487 11.95 -20.44 27.91
N GLY A 488 12.56 -19.72 26.97
CA GLY A 488 13.40 -20.29 25.90
C GLY A 488 12.63 -20.91 24.74
N LYS A 489 11.30 -21.05 24.83
CA LYS A 489 10.47 -21.49 23.70
C LYS A 489 10.23 -20.33 22.74
N GLU A 490 10.57 -20.50 21.46
CA GLU A 490 10.20 -19.56 20.40
C GLU A 490 8.68 -19.46 20.29
N VAL A 491 8.15 -18.26 20.43
CA VAL A 491 6.72 -17.96 20.30
C VAL A 491 6.45 -17.16 19.03
N VAL A 492 7.30 -16.19 18.70
CA VAL A 492 7.17 -15.38 17.47
C VAL A 492 8.47 -15.46 16.67
N ASN A 493 8.33 -15.67 15.36
CA ASN A 493 9.43 -15.62 14.41
C ASN A 493 9.05 -14.65 13.27
N ASN A 494 9.67 -13.47 13.32
CA ASN A 494 9.59 -12.41 12.33
C ASN A 494 10.99 -12.12 11.78
N ASP A 495 11.80 -13.16 11.55
CA ASP A 495 13.19 -13.00 11.12
C ASP A 495 13.32 -12.71 9.62
N GLY A 496 14.46 -12.16 9.24
CA GLY A 496 14.81 -11.79 7.86
C GLY A 496 14.91 -10.28 7.62
N ASP A 497 15.57 -9.91 6.53
CA ASP A 497 15.66 -8.55 6.00
C ASP A 497 14.34 -8.18 5.32
N HIS A 498 13.61 -7.24 5.92
CA HIS A 498 12.32 -6.79 5.43
C HIS A 498 11.93 -5.45 6.06
N GLY A 499 11.13 -4.65 5.34
CA GLY A 499 10.48 -3.49 5.93
C GLY A 499 9.55 -3.85 7.11
N ILE A 500 8.98 -2.83 7.77
CA ILE A 500 8.15 -3.05 8.97
C ILE A 500 7.02 -4.05 8.73
N LYS A 501 7.08 -5.16 9.45
CA LYS A 501 6.12 -6.26 9.34
C LYS A 501 5.74 -6.78 10.71
N GLU A 502 4.50 -7.23 10.86
CA GLU A 502 4.05 -7.95 12.05
C GLU A 502 3.98 -9.46 11.83
N LYS A 503 4.52 -10.22 12.78
CA LYS A 503 4.23 -11.65 12.95
C LYS A 503 3.73 -11.92 14.35
N SER A 504 3.00 -13.01 14.50
CA SER A 504 2.42 -13.41 15.78
C SER A 504 2.53 -14.91 15.99
N GLY A 505 2.49 -15.31 17.26
CA GLY A 505 2.37 -16.70 17.66
C GLY A 505 1.66 -16.84 19.01
N LYS A 506 1.30 -18.07 19.35
CA LYS A 506 0.43 -18.36 20.50
C LYS A 506 1.11 -19.28 21.49
N ILE A 507 0.81 -19.07 22.77
CA ILE A 507 1.26 -19.91 23.87
C ILE A 507 0.22 -19.89 24.98
N HIS A 508 -0.09 -21.07 25.51
CA HIS A 508 -0.93 -21.22 26.68
C HIS A 508 -0.11 -20.94 27.94
N LEU A 509 -0.56 -20.04 28.80
CA LEU A 509 0.15 -19.66 30.03
C LEU A 509 -0.81 -19.75 31.22
N LYS A 510 -0.30 -20.27 32.33
CA LYS A 510 -0.96 -20.27 33.64
C LYS A 510 -0.47 -19.08 34.47
N PRO A 511 -1.18 -18.69 35.54
CA PRO A 511 -0.71 -17.67 36.46
C PRO A 511 0.72 -18.00 36.96
N GLY A 512 1.63 -17.04 36.84
CA GLY A 512 3.04 -17.27 37.14
C GLY A 512 3.96 -16.21 36.54
N THR A 513 5.26 -16.44 36.72
CA THR A 513 6.33 -15.58 36.21
C THR A 513 7.22 -16.37 35.26
N TYR A 514 7.39 -15.86 34.04
CA TYR A 514 8.12 -16.51 32.95
C TYR A 514 9.28 -15.62 32.50
N ASN A 515 10.37 -16.20 32.00
CA ASN A 515 11.38 -15.41 31.29
C ASN A 515 10.82 -15.02 29.92
N ILE A 516 10.97 -13.75 29.53
CA ILE A 516 10.67 -13.29 28.18
C ILE A 516 11.92 -12.64 27.59
N ASN A 517 12.24 -13.02 26.36
CA ASN A 517 13.36 -12.45 25.61
C ASN A 517 12.89 -12.04 24.22
N VAL A 518 13.35 -10.88 23.75
CA VAL A 518 13.06 -10.38 22.40
C VAL A 518 14.39 -10.06 21.75
N HIS A 519 14.67 -10.75 20.66
CA HIS A 519 15.86 -10.54 19.85
C HIS A 519 15.41 -9.78 18.62
N TRP A 520 16.09 -8.70 18.28
CA TRP A 520 15.79 -7.88 17.11
C TRP A 520 17.09 -7.44 16.48
N PHE A 521 17.14 -7.35 15.15
CA PHE A 521 18.23 -6.68 14.47
C PHE A 521 17.72 -5.57 13.56
N ASN A 522 18.53 -4.54 13.42
CA ASN A 522 18.40 -3.49 12.43
C ASN A 522 19.54 -3.66 11.41
N GLY A 523 19.23 -4.08 10.19
CA GLY A 523 20.16 -4.23 9.08
C GLY A 523 20.54 -2.89 8.47
N GLY A 524 19.56 -1.99 8.29
CA GLY A 524 19.72 -0.65 7.72
C GLY A 524 18.64 0.33 8.21
N GLY A 525 18.70 1.59 7.77
CA GLY A 525 17.67 2.59 8.12
C GLY A 525 17.53 2.88 9.62
N ASP A 526 16.39 3.49 9.99
CA ASP A 526 16.08 3.92 11.37
C ASP A 526 15.72 2.75 12.30
N GLY A 527 15.20 1.66 11.74
CA GLY A 527 14.77 0.48 12.48
C GLY A 527 13.50 0.70 13.30
N TRP A 528 12.74 -0.37 13.49
CA TRP A 528 11.54 -0.32 14.34
C TRP A 528 11.32 -1.63 15.08
N LEU A 529 10.88 -1.55 16.34
CA LEU A 529 10.38 -2.69 17.10
C LEU A 529 9.26 -2.26 18.05
N ASP A 530 8.13 -2.96 17.95
CA ASP A 530 7.09 -3.01 18.97
C ASP A 530 6.78 -4.47 19.34
N VAL A 531 6.42 -4.70 20.60
CA VAL A 531 5.90 -5.99 21.06
C VAL A 531 4.47 -5.84 21.54
N TYR A 532 3.57 -6.64 20.97
CA TYR A 532 2.16 -6.66 21.31
C TYR A 532 1.78 -7.98 21.99
N TYR A 533 0.69 -7.93 22.75
CA TYR A 533 0.01 -9.13 23.23
C TYR A 533 -1.51 -8.98 23.13
N ALA A 534 -2.19 -10.12 23.13
CA ALA A 534 -3.64 -10.25 23.21
C ALA A 534 -3.99 -11.57 23.91
N ASN A 535 -5.18 -11.64 24.49
CA ASN A 535 -5.74 -12.88 25.03
C ASN A 535 -7.27 -12.88 24.85
N SER A 536 -8.01 -13.76 25.54
CA SER A 536 -9.47 -13.80 25.43
C SER A 536 -10.17 -12.59 26.05
N GLN A 537 -9.51 -11.88 26.97
CA GLN A 537 -10.08 -10.76 27.73
C GLN A 537 -9.80 -9.39 27.11
N PHE A 538 -8.63 -9.22 26.49
CA PHE A 538 -8.20 -7.95 25.94
C PHE A 538 -7.78 -8.08 24.48
N THR A 539 -8.17 -7.10 23.66
CA THR A 539 -7.71 -7.02 22.28
C THR A 539 -6.22 -6.70 22.21
N ARG A 540 -5.65 -6.77 21.00
CA ARG A 540 -4.22 -6.50 20.73
C ARG A 540 -3.82 -5.15 21.32
N GLN A 541 -2.83 -5.15 22.21
CA GLN A 541 -2.24 -3.96 22.82
C GLN A 541 -0.73 -4.11 22.95
N ILE A 542 0.02 -3.01 23.03
CA ILE A 542 1.46 -3.04 23.32
C ILE A 542 1.65 -3.72 24.68
N LEU A 543 2.63 -4.63 24.79
CA LEU A 543 2.97 -5.33 26.02
C LEU A 543 3.38 -4.31 27.10
N PRO A 544 2.55 -4.07 28.13
CA PRO A 544 2.76 -2.95 29.02
C PRO A 544 3.81 -3.26 30.08
N THR A 545 4.56 -2.24 30.48
CA THR A 545 5.58 -2.34 31.56
C THR A 545 5.03 -2.85 32.90
N SER A 546 3.71 -2.76 33.13
CA SER A 546 3.04 -3.29 34.32
C SER A 546 3.07 -4.82 34.40
N MET A 547 3.18 -5.51 33.26
CA MET A 547 3.32 -6.97 33.20
C MET A 547 4.79 -7.44 33.29
N LEU A 548 5.73 -6.50 33.45
CA LEU A 548 7.16 -6.77 33.38
C LEU A 548 7.85 -6.51 34.73
N ALA A 549 8.84 -7.35 35.04
CA ALA A 549 9.74 -7.21 36.17
C ALA A 549 11.18 -7.54 35.77
N LEU A 550 12.17 -6.94 36.45
CA LEU A 550 13.58 -7.24 36.22
C LEU A 550 13.98 -8.56 36.89
#